data_AF-A0A972W075-F1
#
_entry.id   AF-A0A972W075-F1
#
_cell.length_a   1.000
_cell.length_b   1.000
_cell.length_c   1.000
_cell.angle_alpha   90.00
_cell.angle_beta   90.00
_cell.angle_gamma   90.00
#
_symmetry.space_group_name_H-M   'P 1'
#
loop_
_entity.id
_entity.type
_entity.pdbx_description
1 polymer ?
#
loop_
_entity_poly.entity_id
_entity_poly.type
_entity_poly.pdbx_seq_one_letter_code
_entity_poly.pdbx_strand_id
1 'polypeptide(L)'
;MSKIKTMFLTTLSLLVAASLQAASPSADDLAFRAVYKELVEINTTLSGGSCTVAAHAMADQLRASGINDADIHIIVAPEWPEQGNLVATLHGSSPDNESILLLAHIDVVEANRADWERDPFTLIEEDGYFFGRGTADDKSMAAIFVDVMKGLSESKFPLSRNVKLALTCGEETPNTFNGASYLIQHHRELIDASFALNEGGGGRLDSAGKPMYNGIQAGEKLYQDYQLEVRNPGGHSSRPRADNAIYQLVAALERVSQHAFPIEFNSTTRGFFARMAKLTAEPQVATDMIEILTTPPNPEALARMTNIPGYNSILHTTFVTTLVTACHAKNALPQRASANVNCRI
;
A
#
# COMPACT_ATOMS: atom_id res chain seq x y z
N MET A 1 8.00 -46.52 59.63
CA MET A 1 8.46 -46.00 58.31
C MET A 1 7.45 -46.45 57.26
N SER A 2 6.45 -45.60 57.03
CA SER A 2 5.32 -45.81 56.13
C SER A 2 5.73 -45.42 54.70
N LYS A 3 5.45 -46.27 53.71
CA LYS A 3 5.53 -45.91 52.29
C LYS A 3 4.16 -46.12 51.65
N ILE A 4 3.40 -45.03 51.62
CA ILE A 4 2.17 -44.86 50.85
C ILE A 4 2.57 -44.81 49.36
N LYS A 5 2.07 -45.77 48.56
CA LYS A 5 2.13 -45.71 47.10
C LYS A 5 0.93 -44.90 46.61
N THR A 6 1.17 -43.63 46.26
CA THR A 6 0.17 -42.77 45.64
C THR A 6 0.07 -43.10 44.16
N MET A 7 -1.11 -43.51 43.72
CA MET A 7 -1.47 -43.82 42.35
C MET A 7 -1.76 -42.50 41.63
N PHE A 8 -0.91 -42.08 40.68
CA PHE A 8 -1.17 -40.92 39.82
C PHE A 8 -2.10 -41.33 38.69
N LEU A 9 -3.38 -40.94 38.76
CA LEU A 9 -4.27 -40.91 37.61
C LEU A 9 -3.87 -39.73 36.73
N THR A 10 -3.32 -40.00 35.55
CA THR A 10 -3.11 -39.00 34.50
C THR A 10 -4.42 -38.88 33.70
N THR A 11 -5.22 -37.86 34.01
CA THR A 11 -6.32 -37.43 33.15
C THR A 11 -5.73 -36.72 31.94
N LEU A 12 -5.70 -37.41 30.80
CA LEU A 12 -5.36 -36.86 29.50
C LEU A 12 -6.56 -36.01 29.02
N SER A 13 -6.53 -34.71 29.30
CA SER A 13 -7.49 -33.75 28.74
C SER A 13 -7.18 -33.58 27.26
N LEU A 14 -7.98 -34.19 26.39
CA LEU A 14 -8.01 -33.86 24.97
C LEU A 14 -8.47 -32.40 24.82
N LEU A 15 -7.53 -31.50 24.53
CA LEU A 15 -7.83 -30.21 23.92
C LEU A 15 -8.32 -30.48 22.50
N VAL A 16 -9.64 -30.54 22.33
CA VAL A 16 -10.25 -30.41 21.01
C VAL A 16 -10.02 -28.96 20.59
N ALA A 17 -8.99 -28.73 19.78
CA ALA A 17 -8.88 -27.50 19.01
C ALA A 17 -10.09 -27.47 18.09
N ALA A 18 -11.10 -26.68 18.43
CA ALA A 18 -12.18 -26.35 17.52
C ALA A 18 -11.55 -25.56 16.37
N SER A 19 -11.23 -26.26 15.28
CA SER A 19 -10.96 -25.60 14.00
C SER A 19 -12.18 -24.75 13.68
N LEU A 20 -11.99 -23.43 13.60
CA LEU A 20 -12.97 -22.51 13.02
C LEU A 20 -13.27 -23.01 11.61
N GLN A 21 -14.34 -23.78 11.47
CA GLN A 21 -14.79 -24.23 10.18
C GLN A 21 -15.45 -23.01 9.55
N ALA A 22 -14.70 -22.33 8.66
CA ALA A 22 -15.22 -21.20 7.90
C ALA A 22 -16.54 -21.63 7.25
N ALA A 23 -17.54 -20.76 7.31
CA ALA A 23 -18.80 -21.02 6.62
C ALA A 23 -18.52 -21.27 5.13
N SER A 24 -19.24 -22.22 4.53
CA SER A 24 -19.14 -22.43 3.08
C SER A 24 -19.44 -21.11 2.37
N PRO A 25 -18.68 -20.74 1.33
CA PRO A 25 -18.90 -19.49 0.61
C PRO A 25 -20.31 -19.45 0.02
N SER A 26 -20.94 -18.30 0.11
CA SER A 26 -22.22 -18.01 -0.53
C SER A 26 -22.07 -17.95 -2.06
N ALA A 27 -23.20 -17.87 -2.79
CA ALA A 27 -23.16 -17.66 -4.23
C ALA A 27 -22.47 -16.35 -4.61
N ASP A 28 -22.72 -15.29 -3.83
CA ASP A 28 -22.10 -13.97 -4.02
C ASP A 28 -20.59 -14.03 -3.76
N ASP A 29 -20.15 -14.76 -2.71
CA ASP A 29 -18.73 -14.98 -2.46
C ASP A 29 -18.04 -15.68 -3.64
N LEU A 30 -18.69 -16.68 -4.23
CA LEU A 30 -18.15 -17.41 -5.39
C LEU A 30 -18.11 -16.53 -6.64
N ALA A 31 -19.11 -15.69 -6.85
CA ALA A 31 -19.16 -14.74 -7.97
C ALA A 31 -18.04 -13.69 -7.85
N PHE A 32 -17.86 -13.10 -6.68
CA PHE A 32 -16.75 -12.19 -6.39
C PHE A 32 -15.40 -12.89 -6.59
N ARG A 33 -15.23 -14.10 -6.02
CA ARG A 33 -13.98 -14.89 -6.15
C ARG A 33 -13.63 -15.18 -7.61
N ALA A 34 -14.61 -15.32 -8.50
CA ALA A 34 -14.36 -15.52 -9.93
C ALA A 34 -13.75 -14.26 -10.58
N VAL A 35 -14.32 -13.08 -10.32
CA VAL A 35 -13.78 -11.79 -10.80
C VAL A 35 -12.37 -11.56 -10.24
N TYR A 36 -12.21 -11.78 -8.93
CA TYR A 36 -10.95 -11.58 -8.25
C TYR A 36 -9.85 -12.54 -8.75
N LYS A 37 -10.19 -13.83 -8.94
CA LYS A 37 -9.28 -14.80 -9.55
C LYS A 37 -8.86 -14.38 -10.95
N GLU A 38 -9.80 -14.05 -11.81
CA GLU A 38 -9.49 -13.62 -13.18
C GLU A 38 -8.52 -12.44 -13.19
N LEU A 39 -8.78 -11.40 -12.38
CA LEU A 39 -7.92 -10.23 -12.34
C LEU A 39 -6.52 -10.54 -11.79
N VAL A 40 -6.41 -11.33 -10.71
CA VAL A 40 -5.11 -11.72 -10.12
C VAL A 40 -4.27 -12.54 -11.09
N GLU A 41 -4.89 -13.46 -11.84
CA GLU A 41 -4.18 -14.37 -12.74
C GLU A 41 -3.70 -13.72 -14.05
N ILE A 42 -4.17 -12.50 -14.35
CA ILE A 42 -3.62 -11.70 -15.45
C ILE A 42 -2.32 -11.05 -14.98
N ASN A 43 -1.18 -11.45 -15.54
CA ASN A 43 0.09 -10.77 -15.26
C ASN A 43 0.03 -9.31 -15.77
N THR A 44 0.18 -8.35 -14.86
CA THR A 44 0.17 -6.90 -15.13
C THR A 44 1.47 -6.22 -14.69
N THR A 45 2.55 -6.99 -14.55
CA THR A 45 3.90 -6.45 -14.33
C THR A 45 4.36 -5.61 -15.52
N LEU A 46 5.21 -4.62 -15.27
CA LEU A 46 5.77 -3.78 -16.32
C LEU A 46 6.59 -4.60 -17.34
N SER A 47 7.40 -5.54 -16.86
CA SER A 47 8.39 -6.23 -17.70
C SER A 47 7.81 -7.26 -18.67
N GLY A 48 6.65 -7.84 -18.35
CA GLY A 48 6.09 -8.95 -19.13
C GLY A 48 4.59 -9.16 -18.99
N GLY A 49 3.87 -8.23 -18.36
CA GLY A 49 2.43 -8.24 -18.22
C GLY A 49 1.71 -7.25 -19.14
N SER A 50 0.39 -7.16 -18.98
CA SER A 50 -0.46 -6.20 -19.70
C SER A 50 -1.65 -5.75 -18.86
N CYS A 51 -1.61 -4.50 -18.40
CA CYS A 51 -2.78 -3.84 -17.84
C CYS A 51 -3.91 -3.71 -18.87
N THR A 52 -3.59 -3.58 -20.15
CA THR A 52 -4.59 -3.52 -21.23
C THR A 52 -5.43 -4.80 -21.26
N VAL A 53 -4.80 -5.98 -21.14
CA VAL A 53 -5.53 -7.26 -21.04
C VAL A 53 -6.42 -7.30 -19.80
N ALA A 54 -5.92 -6.86 -18.64
CA ALA A 54 -6.71 -6.80 -17.41
C ALA A 54 -7.90 -5.82 -17.52
N ALA A 55 -7.69 -4.65 -18.13
CA ALA A 55 -8.74 -3.66 -18.40
C ALA A 55 -9.83 -4.23 -19.32
N HIS A 56 -9.46 -4.97 -20.36
CA HIS A 56 -10.42 -5.67 -21.22
C HIS A 56 -11.22 -6.73 -20.47
N ALA A 57 -10.57 -7.58 -19.67
CA ALA A 57 -11.24 -8.61 -18.88
C ALA A 57 -12.26 -8.00 -17.89
N MET A 58 -11.88 -6.94 -17.17
CA MET A 58 -12.79 -6.27 -16.25
C MET A 58 -13.90 -5.50 -16.98
N ALA A 59 -13.64 -4.95 -18.16
CA ALA A 59 -14.68 -4.37 -19.01
C ALA A 59 -15.72 -5.42 -19.42
N ASP A 60 -15.29 -6.64 -19.77
CA ASP A 60 -16.20 -7.73 -20.12
C ASP A 60 -17.07 -8.18 -18.94
N GLN A 61 -16.51 -8.19 -17.72
CA GLN A 61 -17.28 -8.41 -16.48
C GLN A 61 -18.37 -7.35 -16.28
N LEU A 62 -18.06 -6.08 -16.53
CA LEU A 62 -19.02 -4.98 -16.42
C LEU A 62 -20.11 -5.05 -17.50
N ARG A 63 -19.74 -5.34 -18.75
CA ARG A 63 -20.70 -5.59 -19.84
C ARG A 63 -21.68 -6.70 -19.51
N ALA A 64 -21.16 -7.82 -18.97
CA ALA A 64 -21.98 -8.96 -18.60
C ALA A 64 -23.03 -8.64 -17.52
N SER A 65 -22.76 -7.64 -16.66
CA SER A 65 -23.71 -7.15 -15.65
C SER A 65 -24.76 -6.17 -16.18
N GLY A 66 -24.71 -5.83 -17.47
CA GLY A 66 -25.69 -4.96 -18.14
C GLY A 66 -25.33 -3.48 -18.17
N ILE A 67 -24.09 -3.11 -17.83
CA ILE A 67 -23.58 -1.75 -18.05
C ILE A 67 -23.43 -1.51 -19.55
N ASN A 68 -23.88 -0.35 -20.05
CA ASN A 68 -23.84 -0.06 -21.49
C ASN A 68 -22.40 0.10 -22.00
N ASP A 69 -22.13 -0.40 -23.20
CA ASP A 69 -20.82 -0.23 -23.86
C ASP A 69 -20.40 1.23 -24.04
N ALA A 70 -21.37 2.13 -24.22
CA ALA A 70 -21.10 3.57 -24.36
C ALA A 70 -20.54 4.20 -23.08
N ASP A 71 -20.76 3.56 -21.93
CA ASP A 71 -20.32 4.01 -20.61
C ASP A 71 -19.05 3.27 -20.15
N ILE A 72 -18.42 2.46 -21.01
CA ILE A 72 -17.22 1.67 -20.73
C ILE A 72 -16.12 2.10 -21.71
N HIS A 73 -15.03 2.65 -21.17
CA HIS A 73 -13.91 3.18 -21.94
C HIS A 73 -12.62 2.48 -21.56
N ILE A 74 -11.98 1.86 -22.55
CA ILE A 74 -10.61 1.36 -22.41
C ILE A 74 -9.69 2.38 -23.06
N ILE A 75 -8.75 2.91 -22.27
CA ILE A 75 -7.93 4.07 -22.62
C ILE A 75 -6.47 3.62 -22.62
N VAL A 76 -5.89 3.55 -23.81
CA VAL A 76 -4.51 3.09 -24.02
C VAL A 76 -3.72 4.21 -24.67
N ALA A 77 -2.64 4.64 -24.03
CA ALA A 77 -1.71 5.59 -24.63
C ALA A 77 -0.95 4.88 -25.78
N PRO A 78 -0.86 5.46 -26.98
CA PRO A 78 -0.22 4.80 -28.13
C PRO A 78 1.23 4.36 -27.88
N GLU A 79 1.97 5.13 -27.07
CA GLU A 79 3.35 4.83 -26.67
C GLU A 79 3.46 3.70 -25.63
N TRP A 80 2.36 3.32 -24.98
CA TRP A 80 2.29 2.31 -23.92
C TRP A 80 1.13 1.33 -24.17
N PRO A 81 1.18 0.51 -25.24
CA PRO A 81 0.06 -0.33 -25.67
C PRO A 81 -0.40 -1.35 -24.63
N GLU A 82 0.49 -1.77 -23.72
CA GLU A 82 0.19 -2.73 -22.65
C GLU A 82 -0.27 -2.07 -21.34
N GLN A 83 -0.31 -0.73 -21.28
CA GLN A 83 -0.59 0.04 -20.06
C GLN A 83 -1.97 0.73 -20.12
N GLY A 84 -2.98 -0.04 -20.50
CA GLY A 84 -4.35 0.43 -20.60
C GLY A 84 -5.00 0.71 -19.24
N ASN A 85 -5.86 1.73 -19.23
CA ASN A 85 -6.79 2.03 -18.14
C ASN A 85 -8.20 1.60 -18.53
N LEU A 86 -9.05 1.32 -17.55
CA LEU A 86 -10.49 1.14 -17.72
C LEU A 86 -11.22 2.24 -16.96
N VAL A 87 -12.13 2.95 -17.63
CA VAL A 87 -13.09 3.85 -16.98
C VAL A 87 -14.51 3.39 -17.29
N ALA A 88 -15.37 3.28 -16.28
CA ALA A 88 -16.77 2.92 -16.46
C ALA A 88 -17.70 3.80 -15.62
N THR A 89 -18.90 4.10 -16.12
CA THR A 89 -19.87 4.94 -15.40
C THR A 89 -21.21 4.24 -15.22
N LEU A 90 -21.74 4.25 -14.00
CA LEU A 90 -23.14 3.99 -13.70
C LEU A 90 -23.86 5.31 -13.42
N HIS A 91 -24.88 5.61 -14.21
CA HIS A 91 -25.62 6.87 -14.13
C HIS A 91 -26.64 6.87 -12.99
N GLY A 92 -26.63 7.95 -12.22
CA GLY A 92 -27.64 8.27 -11.21
C GLY A 92 -28.44 9.53 -11.59
N SER A 93 -29.15 10.10 -10.62
CA SER A 93 -30.03 11.26 -10.85
C SER A 93 -29.35 12.64 -10.77
N SER A 94 -28.18 12.74 -10.13
CA SER A 94 -27.45 14.01 -9.95
C SER A 94 -26.63 14.41 -11.19
N PRO A 95 -26.20 15.69 -11.28
CA PRO A 95 -25.22 16.14 -12.28
C PRO A 95 -23.92 15.33 -12.26
N ASP A 96 -23.22 15.26 -13.39
CA ASP A 96 -22.04 14.40 -13.53
C ASP A 96 -20.86 14.79 -12.61
N ASN A 97 -20.66 16.08 -12.32
CA ASN A 97 -19.61 16.53 -11.39
C ASN A 97 -19.91 16.19 -9.91
N GLU A 98 -21.11 15.69 -9.62
CA GLU A 98 -21.50 15.16 -8.30
C GLU A 98 -21.17 13.66 -8.13
N SER A 99 -20.51 13.05 -9.12
CA SER A 99 -20.08 11.65 -9.13
C SER A 99 -19.21 11.29 -7.91
N ILE A 100 -19.19 10.00 -7.60
CA ILE A 100 -18.17 9.36 -6.77
C ILE A 100 -17.25 8.59 -7.71
N LEU A 101 -15.93 8.74 -7.55
CA LEU A 101 -14.94 7.94 -8.27
C LEU A 101 -14.43 6.81 -7.38
N LEU A 102 -14.55 5.58 -7.85
CA LEU A 102 -13.86 4.40 -7.32
C LEU A 102 -12.57 4.25 -8.12
N LEU A 103 -11.42 4.48 -7.49
CA LEU A 103 -10.11 4.47 -8.13
C LEU A 103 -9.27 3.33 -7.54
N ALA A 104 -8.82 2.42 -8.39
CA ALA A 104 -7.88 1.37 -8.01
C ALA A 104 -6.80 1.24 -9.09
N HIS A 105 -5.64 0.70 -8.76
CA HIS A 105 -4.65 0.33 -9.77
C HIS A 105 -4.66 -1.17 -10.04
N ILE A 106 -4.26 -1.54 -11.26
CA ILE A 106 -4.26 -2.94 -11.72
C ILE A 106 -2.88 -3.40 -12.17
N ASP A 107 -1.90 -2.50 -12.31
CA ASP A 107 -0.49 -2.88 -12.37
C ASP A 107 -0.02 -3.38 -11.02
N VAL A 108 1.06 -4.15 -11.06
CA VAL A 108 1.66 -4.76 -9.88
C VAL A 108 3.17 -4.73 -10.01
N VAL A 109 3.90 -4.63 -8.90
CA VAL A 109 5.36 -4.83 -8.95
C VAL A 109 5.76 -6.19 -9.51
N GLU A 110 7.00 -6.26 -9.99
CA GLU A 110 7.63 -7.49 -10.49
C GLU A 110 7.52 -8.67 -9.50
N ALA A 111 7.42 -9.87 -10.08
CA ALA A 111 7.36 -11.13 -9.35
C ALA A 111 8.34 -12.14 -9.94
N ASN A 112 9.58 -12.13 -9.44
CA ASN A 112 10.58 -13.11 -9.85
C ASN A 112 10.18 -14.51 -9.37
N ARG A 113 9.87 -15.42 -10.30
CA ARG A 113 9.36 -16.76 -9.97
C ARG A 113 10.24 -17.53 -8.98
N ALA A 114 11.56 -17.34 -8.99
CA ALA A 114 12.48 -18.03 -8.09
C ALA A 114 12.28 -17.70 -6.60
N ASP A 115 11.69 -16.53 -6.30
CA ASP A 115 11.48 -16.05 -4.94
C ASP A 115 10.13 -16.51 -4.35
N TRP A 116 9.29 -17.19 -5.13
CA TRP A 116 7.95 -17.58 -4.74
C TRP A 116 7.81 -19.08 -4.49
N GLU A 117 7.10 -19.46 -3.44
CA GLU A 117 6.71 -20.85 -3.21
C GLU A 117 5.62 -21.29 -4.21
N ARG A 118 4.57 -20.46 -4.33
CA ARG A 118 3.45 -20.65 -5.25
C ARG A 118 3.71 -19.90 -6.56
N ASP A 119 2.98 -20.24 -7.61
CA ASP A 119 3.05 -19.41 -8.83
C ASP A 119 2.47 -18.01 -8.53
N PRO A 120 3.18 -16.91 -8.84
CA PRO A 120 2.73 -15.57 -8.49
C PRO A 120 1.45 -15.15 -9.21
N PHE A 121 1.13 -15.72 -10.38
CA PHE A 121 -0.05 -15.37 -11.16
C PHE A 121 -1.06 -16.51 -11.23
N THR A 122 -1.06 -17.36 -10.20
CA THR A 122 -2.14 -18.33 -9.94
C THR A 122 -2.73 -17.99 -8.57
N LEU A 123 -4.01 -17.64 -8.50
CA LEU A 123 -4.66 -17.34 -7.23
C LEU A 123 -4.86 -18.65 -6.45
N ILE A 124 -4.22 -18.74 -5.29
CA ILE A 124 -4.34 -19.89 -4.37
C ILE A 124 -5.05 -19.44 -3.10
N GLU A 125 -6.13 -20.14 -2.75
CA GLU A 125 -6.80 -20.00 -1.45
C GLU A 125 -6.38 -21.14 -0.54
N GLU A 126 -5.73 -20.83 0.57
CA GLU A 126 -5.19 -21.81 1.52
C GLU A 126 -5.18 -21.20 2.94
N ASP A 127 -5.60 -21.99 3.94
CA ASP A 127 -5.61 -21.59 5.35
C ASP A 127 -6.31 -20.25 5.66
N GLY A 128 -7.32 -19.88 4.85
CA GLY A 128 -8.06 -18.62 5.00
C GLY A 128 -7.36 -17.40 4.39
N TYR A 129 -6.30 -17.61 3.62
CA TYR A 129 -5.55 -16.56 2.92
C TYR A 129 -5.60 -16.75 1.40
N PHE A 130 -5.45 -15.64 0.69
CA PHE A 130 -5.34 -15.60 -0.77
C PHE A 130 -3.91 -15.23 -1.17
N PHE A 131 -3.23 -16.15 -1.85
CA PHE A 131 -1.86 -15.99 -2.32
C PHE A 131 -1.83 -15.73 -3.82
N GLY A 132 -1.09 -14.69 -4.21
CA GLY A 132 -0.87 -14.26 -5.59
C GLY A 132 -0.30 -12.84 -5.63
N ARG A 133 0.37 -12.47 -6.71
CA ARG A 133 0.82 -11.10 -6.94
C ARG A 133 -0.40 -10.23 -7.24
N GLY A 134 -0.58 -9.17 -6.47
CA GLY A 134 -1.73 -8.28 -6.58
C GLY A 134 -2.84 -8.55 -5.56
N THR A 135 -2.75 -9.63 -4.76
CA THR A 135 -3.86 -10.02 -3.88
C THR A 135 -4.12 -9.05 -2.74
N ALA A 136 -3.11 -8.33 -2.26
CA ALA A 136 -3.31 -7.23 -1.32
C ALA A 136 -3.37 -5.91 -2.08
N ASP A 137 -2.34 -5.66 -2.88
CA ASP A 137 -1.98 -4.39 -3.49
C ASP A 137 -1.95 -4.55 -5.02
N ASP A 138 -2.96 -4.09 -5.77
CA ASP A 138 -4.26 -3.54 -5.31
C ASP A 138 -5.46 -4.24 -6.01
N LYS A 139 -5.22 -5.43 -6.58
CA LYS A 139 -6.25 -6.14 -7.34
C LYS A 139 -7.42 -6.60 -6.47
N SER A 140 -7.25 -6.68 -5.15
CA SER A 140 -8.38 -6.93 -4.25
C SER A 140 -9.38 -5.77 -4.26
N MET A 141 -8.93 -4.52 -4.13
CA MET A 141 -9.80 -3.35 -4.18
C MET A 141 -10.40 -3.16 -5.56
N ALA A 142 -9.59 -3.32 -6.62
CA ALA A 142 -10.07 -3.28 -8.00
C ALA A 142 -11.20 -4.30 -8.24
N ALA A 143 -11.03 -5.55 -7.81
CA ALA A 143 -12.06 -6.58 -7.93
C ALA A 143 -13.31 -6.26 -7.10
N ILE A 144 -13.15 -5.72 -5.88
CA ILE A 144 -14.27 -5.28 -5.03
C ILE A 144 -15.06 -4.18 -5.73
N PHE A 145 -14.40 -3.20 -6.33
CA PHE A 145 -15.08 -2.11 -7.04
C PHE A 145 -15.78 -2.60 -8.31
N VAL A 146 -15.18 -3.52 -9.06
CA VAL A 146 -15.85 -4.18 -10.20
C VAL A 146 -17.10 -4.91 -9.73
N ASP A 147 -17.01 -5.70 -8.65
CA ASP A 147 -18.15 -6.43 -8.09
C ASP A 147 -19.28 -5.52 -7.59
N VAL A 148 -18.93 -4.41 -6.94
CA VAL A 148 -19.90 -3.36 -6.54
C VAL A 148 -20.62 -2.77 -7.76
N MET A 149 -19.88 -2.44 -8.82
CA MET A 149 -20.49 -1.92 -10.05
C MET A 149 -21.45 -2.93 -10.68
N LYS A 150 -21.05 -4.21 -10.72
CA LYS A 150 -21.91 -5.30 -11.23
C LYS A 150 -23.19 -5.44 -10.41
N GLY A 151 -23.07 -5.51 -9.09
CA GLY A 151 -24.21 -5.65 -8.19
C GLY A 151 -25.19 -4.48 -8.27
N LEU A 152 -24.69 -3.25 -8.40
CA LEU A 152 -25.53 -2.05 -8.59
C LEU A 152 -26.28 -2.09 -9.93
N SER A 153 -25.63 -2.52 -11.01
CA SER A 153 -26.22 -2.68 -12.33
C SER A 153 -27.30 -3.76 -12.36
N GLU A 154 -26.97 -4.96 -11.90
CA GLU A 154 -27.84 -6.15 -11.94
C GLU A 154 -29.09 -5.96 -11.08
N SER A 155 -28.95 -5.34 -9.90
CA SER A 155 -30.08 -5.02 -9.03
C SER A 155 -30.89 -3.81 -9.49
N LYS A 156 -30.40 -3.06 -10.48
CA LYS A 156 -30.99 -1.79 -10.94
C LYS A 156 -31.19 -0.80 -9.79
N PHE A 157 -30.20 -0.72 -8.91
CA PHE A 157 -30.29 0.11 -7.71
C PHE A 157 -30.48 1.59 -8.09
N PRO A 158 -31.45 2.32 -7.51
CA PRO A 158 -31.69 3.71 -7.87
C PRO A 158 -30.61 4.63 -7.27
N LEU A 159 -29.59 4.93 -8.08
CA LEU A 159 -28.46 5.77 -7.70
C LEU A 159 -28.84 7.25 -7.66
N SER A 160 -28.57 7.91 -6.53
CA SER A 160 -28.75 9.36 -6.42
C SER A 160 -27.65 10.15 -7.15
N ARG A 161 -26.46 9.56 -7.29
CA ARG A 161 -25.27 10.12 -7.95
C ARG A 161 -24.66 9.10 -8.90
N ASN A 162 -23.94 9.59 -9.91
CA ASN A 162 -23.13 8.73 -10.76
C ASN A 162 -22.05 8.03 -9.93
N VAL A 163 -21.80 6.76 -10.23
CA VAL A 163 -20.66 6.00 -9.70
C VAL A 163 -19.72 5.73 -10.86
N LYS A 164 -18.55 6.34 -10.82
CA LYS A 164 -17.48 6.16 -11.80
C LYS A 164 -16.47 5.17 -11.25
N LEU A 165 -15.98 4.29 -12.09
CA LEU A 165 -14.87 3.38 -11.80
C LEU A 165 -13.70 3.78 -12.68
N ALA A 166 -12.49 3.90 -12.12
CA ALA A 166 -11.24 3.98 -12.85
C ALA A 166 -10.29 2.90 -12.34
N LEU A 167 -9.96 1.93 -13.19
CA LEU A 167 -8.87 0.99 -12.97
C LEU A 167 -7.65 1.48 -13.77
N THR A 168 -6.61 1.90 -13.07
CA THR A 168 -5.45 2.57 -13.68
C THR A 168 -4.21 1.68 -13.70
N CYS A 169 -3.31 1.96 -14.64
CA CYS A 169 -1.99 1.32 -14.71
C CYS A 169 -0.89 2.33 -14.39
N GLY A 170 0.29 1.87 -13.97
CA GLY A 170 1.48 2.69 -13.73
C GLY A 170 1.52 3.38 -12.38
N GLU A 171 0.82 2.87 -11.37
CA GLU A 171 1.00 3.30 -9.97
C GLU A 171 2.37 2.83 -9.46
N GLU A 172 2.67 1.55 -9.65
CA GLU A 172 3.80 0.83 -9.06
C GLU A 172 5.13 1.14 -9.78
N THR A 173 5.05 1.75 -10.96
CA THR A 173 6.20 1.97 -11.84
C THR A 173 6.56 3.46 -11.96
N PRO A 174 7.50 3.96 -11.13
CA PRO A 174 7.93 5.34 -11.24
C PRO A 174 8.63 5.60 -12.59
N ASN A 175 8.44 6.82 -13.14
CA ASN A 175 9.14 7.37 -14.31
C ASN A 175 8.91 6.69 -15.67
N THR A 176 7.84 5.91 -15.85
CA THR A 176 7.49 5.33 -17.18
C THR A 176 6.18 5.89 -17.71
N PHE A 177 5.07 5.49 -17.07
CA PHE A 177 3.71 5.89 -17.36
C PHE A 177 2.97 6.02 -16.03
N ASN A 178 2.04 6.96 -15.97
CA ASN A 178 1.16 7.13 -14.82
C ASN A 178 -0.26 7.31 -15.33
N GLY A 179 -1.06 6.25 -15.22
CA GLY A 179 -2.40 6.17 -15.78
C GLY A 179 -3.33 7.23 -15.20
N ALA A 180 -3.30 7.45 -13.89
CA ALA A 180 -4.10 8.50 -13.25
C ALA A 180 -3.76 9.89 -13.78
N SER A 181 -2.47 10.22 -13.91
CA SER A 181 -2.00 11.49 -14.47
C SER A 181 -2.35 11.64 -15.94
N TYR A 182 -2.28 10.56 -16.71
CA TYR A 182 -2.69 10.53 -18.12
C TYR A 182 -4.20 10.81 -18.26
N LEU A 183 -5.03 10.15 -17.45
CA LEU A 183 -6.48 10.41 -17.43
C LEU A 183 -6.80 11.85 -17.05
N ILE A 184 -6.11 12.43 -16.06
CA ILE A 184 -6.27 13.84 -15.68
C ILE A 184 -5.94 14.79 -16.85
N GLN A 185 -4.92 14.48 -17.63
CA GLN A 185 -4.44 15.35 -18.71
C GLN A 185 -5.24 15.22 -20.01
N HIS A 186 -5.73 14.01 -20.32
CA HIS A 186 -6.30 13.69 -21.64
C HIS A 186 -7.78 13.31 -21.61
N HIS A 187 -8.30 12.87 -20.47
CA HIS A 187 -9.64 12.28 -20.32
C HIS A 187 -10.31 12.72 -19.01
N ARG A 188 -10.09 13.97 -18.60
CA ARG A 188 -10.55 14.49 -17.31
C ARG A 188 -12.06 14.35 -17.14
N GLU A 189 -12.81 14.54 -18.22
CA GLU A 189 -14.26 14.42 -18.27
C GLU A 189 -14.75 13.03 -17.82
N LEU A 190 -13.98 11.97 -18.08
CA LEU A 190 -14.36 10.60 -17.73
C LEU A 190 -14.19 10.30 -16.24
N ILE A 191 -13.32 11.04 -15.54
CA ILE A 191 -12.99 10.79 -14.13
C ILE A 191 -13.37 11.93 -13.19
N ASP A 192 -13.94 13.03 -13.69
CA ASP A 192 -14.33 14.16 -12.85
C ASP A 192 -15.43 13.74 -11.86
N ALA A 193 -15.21 14.04 -10.58
CA ALA A 193 -16.03 13.58 -9.47
C ALA A 193 -15.89 14.53 -8.26
N SER A 194 -16.86 14.50 -7.36
CA SER A 194 -16.82 15.30 -6.12
C SER A 194 -15.75 14.81 -5.14
N PHE A 195 -15.54 13.49 -5.10
CA PHE A 195 -14.46 12.86 -4.35
C PHE A 195 -14.15 11.48 -4.94
N ALA A 196 -12.96 10.96 -4.61
CA ALA A 196 -12.53 9.62 -4.96
C ALA A 196 -12.35 8.76 -3.71
N LEU A 197 -12.72 7.49 -3.81
CA LEU A 197 -12.27 6.43 -2.92
C LEU A 197 -11.11 5.74 -3.65
N ASN A 198 -9.90 5.86 -3.13
CA ASN A 198 -8.71 5.26 -3.72
C ASN A 198 -8.07 4.24 -2.77
N GLU A 199 -6.98 3.63 -3.24
CA GLU A 199 -6.12 2.78 -2.43
C GLU A 199 -5.65 3.48 -1.13
N GLY A 200 -5.50 2.69 -0.07
CA GLY A 200 -4.96 3.12 1.21
C GLY A 200 -5.88 2.80 2.37
N GLY A 201 -5.32 2.87 3.57
CA GLY A 201 -6.01 2.46 4.80
C GLY A 201 -6.00 0.95 5.00
N GLY A 202 -7.14 0.39 5.40
CA GLY A 202 -7.28 -1.05 5.61
C GLY A 202 -7.99 -1.42 6.91
N GLY A 203 -8.34 -2.70 7.01
CA GLY A 203 -9.10 -3.24 8.14
C GLY A 203 -8.28 -4.21 8.99
N ARG A 204 -8.69 -4.38 10.24
CA ARG A 204 -8.19 -5.46 11.09
C ARG A 204 -9.34 -6.23 11.69
N LEU A 205 -9.24 -7.54 11.63
CA LEU A 205 -10.05 -8.46 12.42
C LEU A 205 -9.30 -8.84 13.71
N ASP A 206 -10.04 -9.14 14.77
CA ASP A 206 -9.46 -9.76 15.96
C ASP A 206 -9.19 -11.26 15.72
N SER A 207 -8.61 -11.92 16.71
CA SER A 207 -8.32 -13.37 16.66
C SER A 207 -9.55 -14.26 16.50
N ALA A 208 -10.76 -13.73 16.73
CA ALA A 208 -12.02 -14.45 16.52
C ALA A 208 -12.68 -14.09 15.16
N GLY A 209 -11.99 -13.32 14.32
CA GLY A 209 -12.50 -12.89 13.01
C GLY A 209 -13.48 -11.72 13.08
N LYS A 210 -13.63 -11.05 14.24
CA LYS A 210 -14.55 -9.92 14.38
C LYS A 210 -13.88 -8.61 13.91
N PRO A 211 -14.56 -7.76 13.13
CA PRO A 211 -14.04 -6.45 12.75
C PRO A 211 -13.67 -5.60 13.96
N MET A 212 -12.41 -5.16 14.02
CA MET A 212 -11.89 -4.22 15.03
C MET A 212 -11.97 -2.78 14.54
N TYR A 213 -11.48 -2.52 13.33
CA TYR A 213 -11.56 -1.21 12.67
C TYR A 213 -11.49 -1.37 11.15
N ASN A 214 -12.01 -0.36 10.46
CA ASN A 214 -11.71 -0.10 9.06
C ASN A 214 -11.19 1.34 8.95
N GLY A 215 -9.94 1.49 8.54
CA GLY A 215 -9.26 2.76 8.43
C GLY A 215 -9.51 3.39 7.07
N ILE A 216 -9.81 4.69 7.07
CA ILE A 216 -9.85 5.51 5.85
C ILE A 216 -8.62 6.41 5.90
N GLN A 217 -7.74 6.26 4.92
CA GLN A 217 -6.59 7.14 4.76
C GLN A 217 -7.04 8.45 4.12
N ALA A 218 -6.70 9.58 4.75
CA ALA A 218 -7.06 10.91 4.24
C ALA A 218 -5.89 11.64 3.58
N GLY A 219 -4.72 11.00 3.53
CA GLY A 219 -3.50 11.55 2.97
C GLY A 219 -2.35 10.57 3.11
N GLU A 220 -1.38 10.70 2.23
CA GLU A 220 -0.16 9.91 2.20
C GLU A 220 1.06 10.82 2.21
N LYS A 221 2.18 10.30 2.70
CA LYS A 221 3.45 11.03 2.65
C LYS A 221 3.99 11.04 1.24
N LEU A 222 4.39 12.22 0.79
CA LEU A 222 5.21 12.32 -0.40
C LEU A 222 6.64 11.87 -0.08
N TYR A 223 7.39 11.49 -1.11
CA TYR A 223 8.81 11.28 -0.96
C TYR A 223 9.62 12.14 -1.92
N GLN A 224 10.83 12.46 -1.50
CA GLN A 224 11.81 13.16 -2.31
C GLN A 224 13.19 12.56 -2.05
N ASP A 225 13.88 12.18 -3.11
CA ASP A 225 15.28 11.76 -3.02
C ASP A 225 16.21 12.96 -3.19
N TYR A 226 17.24 13.01 -2.35
CA TYR A 226 18.30 14.01 -2.39
C TYR A 226 19.66 13.34 -2.55
N GLN A 227 20.40 13.71 -3.60
CA GLN A 227 21.77 13.28 -3.78
C GLN A 227 22.75 14.27 -3.11
N LEU A 228 23.45 13.79 -2.09
CA LEU A 228 24.59 14.50 -1.49
C LEU A 228 25.89 14.07 -2.16
N GLU A 229 26.76 15.02 -2.48
CA GLU A 229 28.01 14.75 -3.17
C GLU A 229 29.17 15.59 -2.61
N VAL A 230 30.31 14.92 -2.39
CA VAL A 230 31.58 15.57 -2.07
C VAL A 230 32.60 15.23 -3.15
N ARG A 231 33.32 16.26 -3.61
CA ARG A 231 34.42 16.14 -4.58
C ARG A 231 35.75 16.48 -3.94
N ASN A 232 36.80 15.84 -4.43
CA ASN A 232 38.16 16.00 -3.93
C ASN A 232 39.17 15.75 -5.08
N PRO A 233 40.36 16.37 -5.07
CA PRO A 233 41.38 16.10 -6.08
C PRO A 233 41.85 14.64 -6.17
N GLY A 234 41.69 13.85 -5.11
CA GLY A 234 42.19 12.47 -5.02
C GLY A 234 43.70 12.42 -4.81
N GLY A 235 44.34 11.27 -4.99
CA GLY A 235 45.79 11.10 -4.77
C GLY A 235 46.16 9.72 -4.28
N HIS A 236 47.44 9.47 -3.99
CA HIS A 236 47.89 8.18 -3.47
C HIS A 236 47.72 8.10 -1.95
N SER A 237 47.20 6.99 -1.44
CA SER A 237 47.00 6.77 0.00
C SER A 237 48.28 6.81 0.85
N SER A 238 49.47 6.67 0.25
CA SER A 238 50.77 6.78 0.95
C SER A 238 51.17 8.23 1.23
N ARG A 239 50.43 9.20 0.67
CA ARG A 239 50.59 10.63 0.91
C ARG A 239 49.26 11.18 1.44
N PRO A 240 48.86 10.78 2.67
CA PRO A 240 47.57 11.16 3.21
C PRO A 240 47.48 12.67 3.34
N ARG A 241 46.28 13.20 3.11
CA ARG A 241 45.92 14.58 3.39
C ARG A 241 44.84 14.63 4.46
N ALA A 242 44.68 15.79 5.08
CA ALA A 242 43.62 16.04 6.06
C ALA A 242 42.22 16.00 5.42
N ASP A 243 42.10 16.33 4.13
CA ASP A 243 40.85 16.30 3.39
C ASP A 243 40.62 14.94 2.70
N ASN A 244 39.42 14.41 2.82
CA ASN A 244 39.01 13.15 2.19
C ASN A 244 37.51 13.18 1.90
N ALA A 245 37.12 12.91 0.64
CA ALA A 245 35.71 12.97 0.22
C ALA A 245 34.80 12.03 1.04
N ILE A 246 35.29 10.83 1.38
CA ILE A 246 34.52 9.87 2.18
C ILE A 246 34.30 10.42 3.59
N TYR A 247 35.33 10.92 4.25
CA TYR A 247 35.21 11.38 5.63
C TYR A 247 34.29 12.61 5.74
N GLN A 248 34.38 13.52 4.78
CA GLN A 248 33.47 14.67 4.72
C GLN A 248 32.02 14.25 4.47
N LEU A 249 31.78 13.30 3.56
CA LEU A 249 30.45 12.77 3.31
C LEU A 249 29.90 12.08 4.57
N VAL A 250 30.69 11.20 5.21
CA VAL A 250 30.29 10.51 6.44
C VAL A 250 29.93 11.50 7.56
N ALA A 251 30.73 12.55 7.75
CA ALA A 251 30.42 13.59 8.73
C ALA A 251 29.11 14.35 8.40
N ALA A 252 28.78 14.52 7.12
CA ALA A 252 27.49 15.09 6.71
C ALA A 252 26.33 14.12 6.99
N LEU A 253 26.50 12.85 6.66
CA LEU A 253 25.49 11.81 6.89
C LEU A 253 25.23 11.56 8.38
N GLU A 254 26.25 11.68 9.23
CA GLU A 254 26.08 11.63 10.68
C GLU A 254 25.13 12.74 11.17
N ARG A 255 25.31 13.97 10.68
CA ARG A 255 24.40 15.09 10.99
C ARG A 255 22.98 14.84 10.46
N VAL A 256 22.84 14.25 9.27
CA VAL A 256 21.52 13.87 8.72
C VAL A 256 20.85 12.83 9.63
N SER A 257 21.59 11.80 10.07
CA SER A 257 21.03 10.74 10.92
C SER A 257 20.59 11.21 12.32
N GLN A 258 21.17 12.33 12.79
CA GLN A 258 20.85 12.93 14.09
C GLN A 258 19.77 14.02 13.99
N HIS A 259 19.33 14.37 12.79
CA HIS A 259 18.31 15.40 12.61
C HIS A 259 16.92 14.83 12.85
N ALA A 260 16.19 15.43 13.80
CA ALA A 260 14.80 15.13 14.07
C ALA A 260 13.92 16.31 13.65
N PHE A 261 12.95 16.04 12.78
CA PHE A 261 11.93 17.02 12.41
C PHE A 261 10.91 17.19 13.55
N PRO A 262 10.30 18.38 13.71
CA PRO A 262 9.19 18.54 14.64
C PRO A 262 7.99 17.68 14.21
N ILE A 263 7.10 17.37 15.16
CA ILE A 263 5.81 16.76 14.84
C ILE A 263 4.79 17.83 14.47
N GLU A 264 3.92 17.51 13.51
CA GLU A 264 2.78 18.34 13.14
C GLU A 264 1.51 17.51 13.12
N PHE A 265 0.48 18.00 13.83
CA PHE A 265 -0.81 17.33 13.90
C PHE A 265 -1.88 18.12 13.13
N ASN A 266 -2.58 17.43 12.24
CA ASN A 266 -3.82 17.91 11.65
C ASN A 266 -5.03 17.21 12.29
N SER A 267 -6.25 17.57 11.90
CA SER A 267 -7.48 16.97 12.44
C SER A 267 -7.52 15.45 12.23
N THR A 268 -7.01 14.95 11.10
CA THR A 268 -6.94 13.52 10.78
C THR A 268 -6.00 12.78 11.72
N THR A 269 -4.75 13.22 11.88
CA THR A 269 -3.76 12.53 12.72
C THR A 269 -4.13 12.58 14.20
N ARG A 270 -4.73 13.69 14.67
CA ARG A 270 -5.33 13.76 16.02
C ARG A 270 -6.46 12.76 16.19
N GLY A 271 -7.37 12.69 15.22
CA GLY A 271 -8.49 11.75 15.22
C GLY A 271 -8.03 10.29 15.21
N PHE A 272 -6.98 9.99 14.45
CA PHE A 272 -6.34 8.67 14.39
C PHE A 272 -5.84 8.25 15.77
N PHE A 273 -4.91 8.99 16.39
CA PHE A 273 -4.33 8.60 17.68
C PHE A 273 -5.38 8.53 18.79
N ALA A 274 -6.34 9.48 18.83
CA ALA A 274 -7.40 9.47 19.83
C ALA A 274 -8.34 8.25 19.74
N ARG A 275 -8.56 7.71 18.53
CA ARG A 275 -9.38 6.51 18.31
C ARG A 275 -8.56 5.24 18.52
N MET A 276 -7.34 5.20 17.98
CA MET A 276 -6.46 4.04 18.09
C MET A 276 -6.03 3.75 19.52
N ALA A 277 -5.91 4.76 20.39
CA ALA A 277 -5.65 4.57 21.81
C ALA A 277 -6.67 3.63 22.47
N LYS A 278 -7.94 3.65 22.02
CA LYS A 278 -9.02 2.81 22.57
C LYS A 278 -8.96 1.35 22.10
N LEU A 279 -8.26 1.11 21.00
CA LEU A 279 -8.13 -0.21 20.35
C LEU A 279 -6.77 -0.85 20.58
N THR A 280 -5.80 -0.05 21.04
CA THR A 280 -4.44 -0.50 21.28
C THR A 280 -4.41 -1.36 22.54
N ALA A 281 -4.04 -2.63 22.38
CA ALA A 281 -4.00 -3.59 23.47
C ALA A 281 -2.93 -3.25 24.51
N GLU A 282 -1.82 -2.63 24.08
CA GLU A 282 -0.72 -2.31 24.98
C GLU A 282 -0.97 -1.01 25.75
N PRO A 283 -1.16 -1.05 27.09
CA PRO A 283 -1.62 0.11 27.85
C PRO A 283 -0.69 1.32 27.77
N GLN A 284 0.63 1.11 27.76
CA GLN A 284 1.58 2.20 27.68
C GLN A 284 1.48 2.93 26.33
N VAL A 285 1.37 2.17 25.23
CA VAL A 285 1.22 2.76 23.89
C VAL A 285 -0.10 3.51 23.78
N ALA A 286 -1.19 2.96 24.31
CA ALA A 286 -2.49 3.63 24.34
C ALA A 286 -2.44 4.97 25.10
N THR A 287 -1.77 5.01 26.27
CA THR A 287 -1.54 6.24 27.03
C THR A 287 -0.68 7.22 26.24
N ASP A 288 0.42 6.75 25.65
CA ASP A 288 1.34 7.59 24.87
C ASP A 288 0.64 8.25 23.68
N MET A 289 -0.24 7.52 22.98
CA MET A 289 -1.06 8.08 21.89
C MET A 289 -1.93 9.27 22.33
N ILE A 290 -2.40 9.29 23.58
CA ILE A 290 -3.18 10.41 24.12
C ILE A 290 -2.25 11.53 24.59
N GLU A 291 -1.14 11.19 25.24
CA GLU A 291 -0.20 12.17 25.78
C GLU A 291 0.57 12.93 24.70
N ILE A 292 0.79 12.36 23.52
CA ILE A 292 1.37 13.13 22.38
C ILE A 292 0.41 14.18 21.82
N LEU A 293 -0.90 14.09 22.12
CA LEU A 293 -1.91 15.04 21.61
C LEU A 293 -2.03 16.31 22.46
N THR A 294 -1.38 16.37 23.63
CA THR A 294 -1.38 17.55 24.50
C THR A 294 -0.64 18.72 23.86
N THR A 295 -0.77 19.92 24.43
CA THR A 295 -0.08 21.12 23.93
C THR A 295 0.63 21.83 25.09
N PRO A 296 1.97 21.73 25.20
CA PRO A 296 2.87 20.94 24.34
C PRO A 296 2.68 19.42 24.50
N PRO A 297 3.11 18.59 23.52
CA PRO A 297 3.14 17.13 23.65
C PRO A 297 3.98 16.67 24.84
N ASN A 298 3.61 15.58 25.51
CA ASN A 298 4.47 14.97 26.53
C ASN A 298 5.78 14.48 25.88
N PRO A 299 6.96 14.96 26.31
CA PRO A 299 8.24 14.61 25.69
C PRO A 299 8.63 13.13 25.87
N GLU A 300 8.26 12.49 26.98
CA GLU A 300 8.56 11.08 27.22
C GLU A 300 7.68 10.16 26.36
N ALA A 301 6.39 10.48 26.26
CA ALA A 301 5.46 9.77 25.38
C ALA A 301 5.90 9.91 23.92
N LEU A 302 6.29 11.12 23.50
CA LEU A 302 6.78 11.36 22.16
C LEU A 302 8.05 10.54 21.86
N ALA A 303 9.01 10.50 22.79
CA ALA A 303 10.22 9.70 22.63
C ALA A 303 9.91 8.20 22.46
N ARG A 304 8.97 7.65 23.26
CA ARG A 304 8.53 6.25 23.13
C ARG A 304 7.83 5.98 21.80
N MET A 305 6.92 6.85 21.38
CA MET A 305 6.20 6.74 20.10
C MET A 305 7.14 6.83 18.90
N THR A 306 8.14 7.71 18.95
CA THR A 306 9.17 7.88 17.91
C THR A 306 10.03 6.62 17.75
N ASN A 307 10.21 5.82 18.81
CA ASN A 307 10.93 4.55 18.73
C ASN A 307 10.13 3.41 18.08
N ILE A 308 8.83 3.62 17.81
CA ILE A 308 7.99 2.67 17.09
C ILE A 308 7.98 3.08 15.61
N PRO A 309 8.64 2.33 14.69
CA PRO A 309 8.86 2.79 13.31
C PRO A 309 7.60 3.23 12.57
N GLY A 310 6.49 2.49 12.74
CA GLY A 310 5.22 2.81 12.11
C GLY A 310 4.54 4.08 12.66
N TYR A 311 4.80 4.48 13.90
CA TYR A 311 4.30 5.76 14.41
C TYR A 311 5.26 6.91 14.12
N ASN A 312 6.57 6.66 14.13
CA ASN A 312 7.56 7.63 13.68
C ASN A 312 7.27 8.11 12.26
N SER A 313 6.96 7.18 11.35
CA SER A 313 6.63 7.52 9.96
C SER A 313 5.38 8.39 9.84
N ILE A 314 4.40 8.27 10.72
CA ILE A 314 3.17 9.08 10.75
C ILE A 314 3.43 10.46 11.37
N LEU A 315 4.25 10.52 12.42
CA LEU A 315 4.45 11.71 13.24
C LEU A 315 5.44 12.70 12.66
N HIS A 316 6.44 12.21 11.92
CA HIS A 316 7.58 13.02 11.49
C HIS A 316 7.79 12.96 9.99
N THR A 317 8.26 14.05 9.41
CA THR A 317 9.13 13.98 8.23
C THR A 317 10.36 13.15 8.59
N THR A 318 10.81 12.25 7.71
CA THR A 318 11.94 11.36 8.00
C THR A 318 13.01 11.43 6.92
N PHE A 319 14.27 11.44 7.33
CA PHE A 319 15.42 11.25 6.45
C PHE A 319 16.04 9.88 6.68
N VAL A 320 16.30 9.15 5.59
CA VAL A 320 17.03 7.89 5.62
C VAL A 320 18.08 7.90 4.52
N THR A 321 19.34 7.64 4.89
CA THR A 321 20.38 7.41 3.88
C THR A 321 20.21 5.99 3.32
N THR A 322 19.89 5.87 2.04
CA THR A 322 19.54 4.58 1.42
C THR A 322 20.61 4.03 0.50
N LEU A 323 21.53 4.87 0.02
CA LEU A 323 22.61 4.45 -0.88
C LEU A 323 23.88 5.27 -0.60
N VAL A 324 25.04 4.63 -0.59
CA VAL A 324 26.35 5.30 -0.52
C VAL A 324 27.27 4.72 -1.59
N THR A 325 27.99 5.58 -2.32
CA THR A 325 28.98 5.19 -3.34
C THR A 325 30.23 6.02 -3.17
N ALA A 326 31.40 5.39 -3.02
CA ALA A 326 32.65 6.13 -2.89
C ALA A 326 33.89 5.35 -3.33
N CYS A 327 34.76 6.04 -4.06
CA CYS A 327 36.03 5.53 -4.62
C CYS A 327 35.89 4.30 -5.54
N HIS A 328 36.95 3.99 -6.28
CA HIS A 328 37.05 2.77 -7.10
C HIS A 328 38.33 1.97 -6.80
N ALA A 329 39.24 2.50 -5.98
CA ALA A 329 40.57 1.93 -5.74
C ALA A 329 40.93 1.90 -4.25
N LYS A 330 41.58 0.81 -3.82
CA LYS A 330 41.94 0.57 -2.41
C LYS A 330 43.08 1.45 -1.89
N ASN A 331 43.92 1.98 -2.78
CA ASN A 331 45.13 2.75 -2.46
C ASN A 331 45.09 4.19 -2.96
N ALA A 332 43.88 4.72 -3.23
CA ALA A 332 43.68 6.08 -3.68
C ALA A 332 42.84 6.88 -2.67
N LEU A 333 43.18 8.16 -2.51
CA LEU A 333 42.26 9.13 -1.92
C LEU A 333 41.07 9.31 -2.87
N PRO A 334 39.83 9.23 -2.37
CA PRO A 334 38.63 9.29 -3.21
C PRO A 334 38.49 10.66 -3.84
N GLN A 335 38.24 10.70 -5.15
CA GLN A 335 37.93 11.94 -5.88
C GLN A 335 36.46 12.36 -5.74
N ARG A 336 35.59 11.38 -5.47
CA ARG A 336 34.15 11.56 -5.34
C ARG A 336 33.60 10.58 -4.32
N ALA A 337 32.69 11.06 -3.50
CA ALA A 337 31.82 10.25 -2.66
C ALA A 337 30.42 10.85 -2.74
N SER A 338 29.40 10.01 -2.88
CA SER A 338 28.00 10.45 -2.93
C SER A 338 27.08 9.53 -2.14
N ALA A 339 25.95 10.06 -1.70
CA ALA A 339 24.90 9.30 -1.04
C ALA A 339 23.50 9.77 -1.48
N ASN A 340 22.54 8.85 -1.48
CA ASN A 340 21.12 9.19 -1.59
C ASN A 340 20.52 9.28 -0.19
N VAL A 341 19.77 10.34 0.06
CA VAL A 341 18.93 10.52 1.25
C VAL A 341 17.48 10.56 0.79
N ASN A 342 16.69 9.56 1.17
CA ASN A 342 15.25 9.54 0.94
C ASN A 342 14.57 10.35 2.06
N CYS A 343 13.75 11.31 1.66
CA CYS A 343 12.93 12.11 2.56
C CYS A 343 11.47 11.71 2.40
N ARG A 344 10.80 11.33 3.48
CA ARG A 344 9.34 11.14 3.49
C ARG A 344 8.72 12.33 4.20
N ILE A 345 7.85 13.08 3.53
CA ILE A 345 7.26 14.35 4.00
C ILE A 345 5.82 14.13 4.41
#